data_AF-A0A2V5NBQ6-F1
#
_entry.id   AF-A0A2V5NBQ6-F1
#
_cell.length_a   1.000
_cell.length_b   1.000
_cell.length_c   1.000
_cell.angle_alpha   90.00
_cell.angle_beta   90.00
_cell.angle_gamma   90.00
#
_symmetry.space_group_name_H-M   'P 1'
#
loop_
_entity.id
_entity.type
_entity.pdbx_description
1 polymer ?
#
loop_
_entity_poly.entity_id
_entity_poly.type
_entity_poly.pdbx_seq_one_letter_code
_entity_poly.pdbx_strand_id
1 'polypeptide(L)'
;MKVIRFLVLLLLTTVLFAALPARADTYSWSNLQSDIAGAALHTDRDLVNPWGMAASSGGTIWVADNGTGVSTLYRQDGSKNPLVVTIPTSARNKEGGNPTGIVFNSTSFFKVTKNGNSQPARFIFVSEDGTISGWNPALDGTHAIVAIDNGTTDGSNRAIYKGATLGVANGHNFLFVTNFHAGRVETYNENFQPVNPGGFVDPNLPAGYAPFGIHNLNGQVYVAYALQDSKKEDEVAGPGNGFVDAFDTSGNFLRRVVSNGNLNAPWGLALVEGKLWVGNFGDGKINNYDPMTGAFLETLSRADGTPLQFDGLWDLLPLGGGVYFTAGIADEAHGLFGIITED
;
A
#
# COMPACT_ATOMS: atom_id res chain seq x y z
N MET A 1 84.56 16.34 4.05
CA MET A 1 83.09 16.46 3.92
C MET A 1 82.43 15.31 4.67
N LYS A 2 81.83 15.58 5.84
CA LYS A 2 81.01 14.60 6.58
C LYS A 2 79.57 14.74 6.09
N VAL A 3 78.98 13.67 5.57
CA VAL A 3 77.56 13.62 5.20
C VAL A 3 76.80 12.95 6.34
N ILE A 4 75.99 13.72 7.05
CA ILE A 4 75.05 13.24 8.07
C ILE A 4 73.77 12.87 7.33
N ARG A 5 73.38 11.59 7.36
CA ARG A 5 72.06 11.13 6.88
C ARG A 5 71.09 11.12 8.06
N PHE A 6 70.10 12.01 8.01
CA PHE A 6 68.93 11.95 8.90
C PHE A 6 68.00 10.83 8.43
N LEU A 7 67.71 9.88 9.32
CA LEU A 7 66.65 8.89 9.16
C LEU A 7 65.38 9.52 9.72
N VAL A 8 64.40 9.85 8.88
CA VAL A 8 63.06 10.27 9.31
C VAL A 8 62.20 9.00 9.39
N LEU A 9 61.84 8.61 10.60
CA LEU A 9 60.93 7.49 10.85
C LEU A 9 59.48 8.02 10.80
N LEU A 10 58.75 7.71 9.74
CA LEU A 10 57.31 8.00 9.65
C LEU A 10 56.55 6.96 10.50
N LEU A 11 55.99 7.37 11.65
CA LEU A 11 55.02 6.56 12.38
C LEU A 11 53.66 6.64 11.65
N LEU A 12 53.21 5.53 11.06
CA LEU A 12 51.83 5.37 10.60
C LEU A 12 50.99 4.94 11.81
N THR A 13 50.14 5.83 12.32
CA THR A 13 49.10 5.49 13.30
C THR A 13 47.88 4.94 12.56
N THR A 14 47.70 3.63 12.58
CA THR A 14 46.45 2.97 12.16
C THR A 14 45.38 3.21 13.23
N VAL A 15 44.44 4.11 12.94
CA VAL A 15 43.22 4.26 13.74
C VAL A 15 42.26 3.15 13.31
N LEU A 16 42.15 2.08 14.12
CA LEU A 16 41.06 1.12 13.98
C LEU A 16 39.77 1.78 14.49
N PHE A 17 38.88 2.15 13.58
CA PHE A 17 37.47 2.35 13.94
C PHE A 17 36.87 0.98 14.24
N ALA A 18 36.68 0.68 15.53
CA ALA A 18 35.79 -0.41 15.92
C ALA A 18 34.35 0.03 15.59
N ALA A 19 33.81 -0.46 14.48
CA ALA A 19 32.38 -0.37 14.22
C ALA A 19 31.69 -1.18 15.31
N LEU A 20 31.00 -0.51 16.23
CA LEU A 20 30.05 -1.18 17.12
C LEU A 20 29.00 -1.84 16.21
N PRO A 21 28.64 -3.12 16.42
CA PRO A 21 27.52 -3.69 15.69
C PRO A 21 26.29 -2.86 16.03
N ALA A 22 25.75 -2.17 15.02
CA ALA A 22 24.40 -1.64 15.14
C ALA A 22 23.49 -2.84 15.42
N ARG A 23 22.83 -2.82 16.56
CA ARG A 23 21.86 -3.86 16.88
C ARG A 23 20.67 -3.61 15.96
N ALA A 24 20.28 -4.61 15.16
CA ALA A 24 19.08 -4.52 14.35
C ALA A 24 17.87 -4.29 15.26
N ASP A 25 16.96 -3.42 14.84
CA ASP A 25 15.74 -3.12 15.57
C ASP A 25 14.89 -4.42 15.61
N THR A 26 14.29 -4.71 16.76
CA THR A 26 13.43 -5.90 16.92
C THR A 26 11.99 -5.48 17.08
N TYR A 27 11.09 -6.30 16.56
CA TYR A 27 9.68 -5.96 16.47
C TYR A 27 8.80 -7.06 17.06
N SER A 28 7.75 -6.62 17.73
CA SER A 28 6.63 -7.42 18.17
C SER A 28 5.35 -7.00 17.45
N TRP A 29 4.29 -7.80 17.57
CA TRP A 29 3.00 -7.48 17.00
C TRP A 29 1.85 -7.93 17.89
N SER A 30 0.68 -7.36 17.65
CA SER A 30 -0.58 -7.79 18.23
C SER A 30 -1.64 -7.95 17.15
N ASN A 31 -2.29 -9.11 17.13
CA ASN A 31 -3.46 -9.36 16.29
C ASN A 31 -4.68 -8.69 16.94
N LEU A 32 -5.19 -7.63 16.33
CA LEU A 32 -6.28 -6.84 16.90
C LEU A 32 -7.66 -7.42 16.52
N GLN A 33 -7.85 -7.75 15.23
CA GLN A 33 -9.11 -8.27 14.69
C GLN A 33 -8.86 -9.40 13.69
N SER A 34 -9.76 -10.38 13.65
CA SER A 34 -9.85 -11.43 12.63
C SER A 34 -11.27 -11.96 12.54
N ASP A 35 -11.70 -12.47 11.40
CA ASP A 35 -12.98 -13.18 11.26
C ASP A 35 -12.98 -14.58 11.89
N ILE A 36 -11.79 -15.10 12.22
CA ILE A 36 -11.60 -16.37 12.92
C ILE A 36 -11.67 -16.17 14.43
N ALA A 37 -12.60 -16.87 15.09
CA ALA A 37 -12.72 -16.85 16.55
C ALA A 37 -11.43 -17.33 17.23
N GLY A 38 -10.85 -16.47 18.08
CA GLY A 38 -9.64 -16.75 18.84
C GLY A 38 -8.31 -16.49 18.11
N ALA A 39 -8.32 -16.05 16.85
CA ALA A 39 -7.11 -15.70 16.11
C ALA A 39 -6.55 -14.30 16.43
N ALA A 40 -7.38 -13.43 17.02
CA ALA A 40 -7.05 -12.07 17.41
C ALA A 40 -7.77 -11.69 18.72
N LEU A 41 -7.45 -10.51 19.27
CA LEU A 41 -8.11 -9.98 20.49
C LEU A 41 -9.63 -9.85 20.34
N HIS A 42 -10.09 -9.55 19.13
CA HIS A 42 -11.48 -9.41 18.79
C HIS A 42 -11.82 -10.22 17.53
N THR A 43 -13.10 -10.59 17.42
CA THR A 43 -13.61 -11.29 16.23
C THR A 43 -14.55 -10.39 15.47
N ASP A 44 -14.26 -10.21 14.18
CA ASP A 44 -15.09 -9.45 13.25
C ASP A 44 -15.34 -10.26 11.97
N ARG A 45 -16.59 -10.71 11.78
CA ARG A 45 -17.00 -11.50 10.61
C ARG A 45 -16.95 -10.74 9.29
N ASP A 46 -16.90 -9.42 9.34
CA ASP A 46 -16.80 -8.60 8.14
C ASP A 46 -15.35 -8.53 7.62
N LEU A 47 -14.34 -8.76 8.48
CA LEU A 47 -12.92 -8.62 8.16
C LEU A 47 -12.39 -9.85 7.42
N VAL A 48 -12.76 -10.02 6.15
CA VAL A 48 -12.27 -11.10 5.27
C VAL A 48 -11.47 -10.49 4.13
N ASN A 49 -10.27 -11.04 3.88
CA ASN A 49 -9.29 -10.50 2.93
C ASN A 49 -9.18 -8.95 3.00
N PRO A 50 -8.78 -8.36 4.14
CA PRO A 50 -8.62 -6.92 4.24
C PRO A 50 -7.40 -6.47 3.45
N TRP A 51 -7.59 -5.55 2.51
CA TRP A 51 -6.51 -5.01 1.67
C TRP A 51 -6.06 -3.65 2.21
N GLY A 52 -6.50 -2.55 1.61
CA GLY A 52 -6.03 -1.22 1.94
C GLY A 52 -6.61 -0.66 3.24
N MET A 53 -5.86 0.25 3.84
CA MET A 53 -6.24 1.03 5.01
C MET A 53 -6.11 2.54 4.77
N ALA A 54 -6.97 3.31 5.44
CA ALA A 54 -6.81 4.75 5.54
C ALA A 54 -7.24 5.27 6.91
N ALA A 55 -6.45 6.15 7.51
CA ALA A 55 -6.84 6.83 8.74
C ALA A 55 -7.64 8.10 8.45
N SER A 56 -8.75 8.29 9.14
CA SER A 56 -9.41 9.61 9.22
C SER A 56 -8.54 10.60 9.99
N SER A 57 -8.86 11.90 9.93
CA SER A 57 -8.17 12.93 10.72
C SER A 57 -8.21 12.70 12.23
N GLY A 58 -9.21 11.96 12.73
CA GLY A 58 -9.33 11.58 14.14
C GLY A 58 -8.58 10.29 14.50
N GLY A 59 -7.89 9.66 13.55
CA GLY A 59 -7.13 8.43 13.76
C GLY A 59 -7.95 7.14 13.74
N THR A 60 -9.26 7.19 13.43
CA THR A 60 -10.04 5.97 13.11
C THR A 60 -9.52 5.38 11.81
N ILE A 61 -9.14 4.11 11.85
CA ILE A 61 -8.62 3.35 10.72
C ILE A 61 -9.79 2.71 9.99
N TRP A 62 -9.90 2.99 8.69
CA TRP A 62 -10.83 2.34 7.78
C TRP A 62 -10.08 1.24 7.05
N VAL A 63 -10.70 0.08 6.90
CA VAL A 63 -10.14 -1.09 6.24
C VAL A 63 -11.05 -1.47 5.08
N ALA A 64 -10.48 -1.79 3.92
CA ALA A 64 -11.22 -2.24 2.75
C ALA A 64 -11.28 -3.78 2.76
N ASP A 65 -12.44 -4.34 3.07
CA ASP A 65 -12.62 -5.79 3.28
C ASP A 65 -13.07 -6.43 1.96
N ASN A 66 -12.09 -6.91 1.17
CA ASN A 66 -12.31 -7.41 -0.18
C ASN A 66 -13.32 -8.57 -0.17
N GLY A 67 -13.13 -9.54 0.73
CA GLY A 67 -13.89 -10.78 0.74
C GLY A 67 -15.35 -10.65 1.16
N THR A 68 -15.74 -9.53 1.77
CA THR A 68 -17.12 -9.26 2.21
C THR A 68 -17.76 -8.07 1.49
N GLY A 69 -16.99 -7.31 0.70
CA GLY A 69 -17.50 -6.18 -0.07
C GLY A 69 -17.86 -4.97 0.78
N VAL A 70 -17.20 -4.78 1.92
CA VAL A 70 -17.48 -3.68 2.83
C VAL A 70 -16.20 -2.93 3.23
N SER A 71 -16.39 -1.88 4.02
CA SER A 71 -15.32 -1.27 4.79
C SER A 71 -15.69 -1.24 6.27
N THR A 72 -14.89 -1.92 7.07
CA THR A 72 -14.90 -1.86 8.53
C THR A 72 -14.02 -0.75 9.06
N LEU A 73 -14.25 -0.38 10.32
CA LEU A 73 -13.58 0.74 10.98
C LEU A 73 -13.10 0.33 12.36
N TYR A 74 -11.88 0.69 12.71
CA TYR A 74 -11.27 0.38 14.00
C TYR A 74 -10.69 1.62 14.66
N ARG A 75 -10.76 1.68 15.98
CA ARG A 75 -9.88 2.54 16.77
C ARG A 75 -8.48 1.94 16.80
N GLN A 76 -7.51 2.77 17.18
CA GLN A 76 -6.11 2.38 17.32
C GLN A 76 -5.87 1.30 18.39
N ASP A 77 -6.79 1.11 19.34
CA ASP A 77 -6.76 -0.01 20.30
C ASP A 77 -7.31 -1.33 19.73
N GLY A 78 -7.73 -1.35 18.45
CA GLY A 78 -8.33 -2.51 17.80
C GLY A 78 -9.84 -2.62 17.96
N SER A 79 -10.48 -1.76 18.77
CA SER A 79 -11.94 -1.83 18.97
C SER A 79 -12.70 -1.45 17.70
N LYS A 80 -13.67 -2.28 17.30
CA LYS A 80 -14.55 -2.04 16.16
C LYS A 80 -15.47 -0.83 16.39
N ASN A 81 -15.61 0.00 15.38
CA ASN A 81 -16.70 0.96 15.29
C ASN A 81 -17.92 0.26 14.66
N PRO A 82 -19.15 0.48 15.17
CA PRO A 82 -20.34 -0.20 14.66
C PRO A 82 -20.70 0.14 13.21
N LEU A 83 -20.17 1.24 12.65
CA LEU A 83 -20.37 1.57 11.25
C LEU A 83 -19.67 0.53 10.37
N VAL A 84 -20.41 0.02 9.38
CA VAL A 84 -19.89 -0.76 8.25
C VAL A 84 -20.44 -0.11 6.99
N VAL A 85 -19.56 0.12 6.01
CA VAL A 85 -19.95 0.74 4.74
C VAL A 85 -19.90 -0.29 3.62
N THR A 86 -21.03 -0.58 2.99
CA THR A 86 -21.08 -1.43 1.81
C THR A 86 -20.47 -0.72 0.61
N ILE A 87 -19.55 -1.41 -0.07
CA ILE A 87 -18.91 -0.91 -1.29
C ILE A 87 -19.69 -1.43 -2.50
N PRO A 88 -20.09 -0.56 -3.45
CA PRO A 88 -20.86 -0.98 -4.61
C PRO A 88 -20.02 -1.82 -5.57
N THR A 89 -20.71 -2.53 -6.46
CA THR A 89 -20.09 -3.29 -7.55
C THR A 89 -20.17 -2.52 -8.87
N SER A 90 -19.32 -2.90 -9.82
CA SER A 90 -19.53 -2.64 -11.25
C SER A 90 -20.89 -3.19 -11.68
N ALA A 91 -21.51 -2.56 -12.67
CA ALA A 91 -22.79 -3.00 -13.24
C ALA A 91 -22.74 -4.46 -13.75
N ARG A 92 -21.58 -4.93 -14.20
CA ARG A 92 -21.38 -6.31 -14.71
C ARG A 92 -21.03 -7.33 -13.63
N ASN A 93 -20.51 -6.88 -12.50
CA ASN A 93 -20.17 -7.75 -11.38
C ASN A 93 -21.47 -8.25 -10.70
N LYS A 94 -21.50 -9.54 -10.36
CA LYS A 94 -22.61 -10.25 -9.69
C LYS A 94 -22.16 -11.00 -8.44
N GLU A 95 -20.88 -10.96 -8.11
CA GLU A 95 -20.25 -11.75 -7.06
C GLU A 95 -20.15 -11.00 -5.72
N GLY A 96 -20.52 -9.72 -5.70
CA GLY A 96 -20.42 -8.85 -4.53
C GLY A 96 -19.33 -7.79 -4.70
N GLY A 97 -19.28 -6.82 -3.77
CA GLY A 97 -18.22 -5.80 -3.77
C GLY A 97 -16.87 -6.46 -3.50
N ASN A 98 -15.82 -5.96 -4.12
CA ASN A 98 -14.44 -6.43 -3.98
C ASN A 98 -13.48 -5.23 -3.83
N PRO A 99 -13.64 -4.42 -2.76
CA PRO A 99 -12.78 -3.27 -2.52
C PRO A 99 -11.34 -3.67 -2.27
N THR A 100 -10.40 -2.83 -2.70
CA THR A 100 -8.96 -3.05 -2.54
C THR A 100 -8.31 -1.84 -1.89
N GLY A 101 -8.00 -0.80 -2.68
CA GLY A 101 -7.42 0.45 -2.20
C GLY A 101 -8.47 1.39 -1.61
N ILE A 102 -8.08 2.12 -0.58
CA ILE A 102 -8.89 3.15 0.08
C ILE A 102 -8.04 4.39 0.35
N VAL A 103 -8.62 5.57 0.21
CA VAL A 103 -7.98 6.84 0.61
C VAL A 103 -8.92 7.70 1.43
N PHE A 104 -8.39 8.34 2.46
CA PHE A 104 -9.09 9.42 3.16
C PHE A 104 -8.98 10.71 2.36
N ASN A 105 -10.13 11.32 2.04
CA ASN A 105 -10.19 12.58 1.32
C ASN A 105 -10.52 13.74 2.27
N SER A 106 -9.49 14.55 2.55
CA SER A 106 -9.59 15.79 3.33
C SER A 106 -10.01 17.01 2.50
N THR A 107 -10.14 16.87 1.18
CA THR A 107 -10.44 17.97 0.26
C THR A 107 -11.95 18.19 0.08
N SER A 108 -12.32 19.25 -0.63
CA SER A 108 -13.70 19.51 -1.10
C SER A 108 -14.00 18.95 -2.49
N PHE A 109 -13.04 18.24 -3.09
CA PHE A 109 -13.11 17.66 -4.43
C PHE A 109 -13.55 16.20 -4.39
N PHE A 110 -13.50 15.51 -5.53
CA PHE A 110 -13.88 14.11 -5.68
C PHE A 110 -15.32 13.86 -5.21
N LYS A 111 -16.25 14.61 -5.81
CA LYS A 111 -17.66 14.54 -5.44
C LYS A 111 -18.34 13.32 -6.03
N VAL A 112 -19.09 12.61 -5.18
CA VAL A 112 -20.05 11.58 -5.59
C VAL A 112 -21.46 12.13 -5.51
N THR A 113 -22.36 11.59 -6.33
CA THR A 113 -23.73 12.11 -6.47
C THR A 113 -24.75 11.02 -6.27
N LYS A 114 -25.72 11.26 -5.38
CA LYS A 114 -26.88 10.38 -5.15
C LYS A 114 -28.15 11.21 -5.18
N ASN A 115 -29.13 10.79 -5.97
CA ASN A 115 -30.44 11.46 -6.10
C ASN A 115 -30.34 12.97 -6.40
N GLY A 116 -29.37 13.37 -7.22
CA GLY A 116 -29.13 14.78 -7.59
C GLY A 116 -28.39 15.62 -6.54
N ASN A 117 -28.03 15.07 -5.38
CA ASN A 117 -27.20 15.74 -4.38
C ASN A 117 -25.75 15.27 -4.49
N SER A 118 -24.80 16.21 -4.55
CA SER A 118 -23.37 15.93 -4.68
C SER A 118 -22.61 16.36 -3.43
N GLN A 119 -21.80 15.46 -2.88
CA GLN A 119 -20.93 15.73 -1.73
C GLN A 119 -19.51 15.22 -2.01
N PRO A 120 -18.46 15.89 -1.48
CA PRO A 120 -17.11 15.35 -1.55
C PRO A 120 -17.06 14.01 -0.84
N ALA A 121 -16.56 12.97 -1.49
CA ALA A 121 -16.33 11.69 -0.83
C ALA A 121 -15.39 11.91 0.36
N ARG A 122 -15.69 11.34 1.53
CA ARG A 122 -14.79 11.36 2.70
C ARG A 122 -13.78 10.22 2.63
N PHE A 123 -14.21 9.10 2.09
CA PHE A 123 -13.37 7.98 1.71
C PHE A 123 -13.66 7.64 0.26
N ILE A 124 -12.60 7.38 -0.50
CA ILE A 124 -12.68 6.94 -1.90
C ILE A 124 -12.11 5.52 -1.93
N PHE A 125 -12.81 4.62 -2.59
CA PHE A 125 -12.47 3.21 -2.72
C PHE A 125 -12.25 2.87 -4.18
N VAL A 126 -11.35 1.94 -4.43
CA VAL A 126 -11.20 1.28 -5.73
C VAL A 126 -11.41 -0.22 -5.56
N SER A 127 -11.82 -0.89 -6.63
CA SER A 127 -12.21 -2.31 -6.57
C SER A 127 -11.69 -3.09 -7.77
N GLU A 128 -11.50 -4.40 -7.60
CA GLU A 128 -10.94 -5.26 -8.66
C GLU A 128 -11.88 -5.39 -9.85
N ASP A 129 -13.16 -5.05 -9.67
CA ASP A 129 -14.12 -4.98 -10.77
C ASP A 129 -14.05 -3.69 -11.60
N GLY A 130 -13.08 -2.82 -11.33
CA GLY A 130 -12.83 -1.61 -12.11
C GLY A 130 -13.69 -0.42 -11.71
N THR A 131 -14.33 -0.45 -10.53
CA THR A 131 -15.04 0.71 -10.00
C THR A 131 -14.15 1.63 -9.16
N ILE A 132 -14.47 2.92 -9.21
CA ILE A 132 -14.04 3.93 -8.24
C ILE A 132 -15.32 4.44 -7.57
N SER A 133 -15.40 4.36 -6.25
CA SER A 133 -16.57 4.79 -5.48
C SER A 133 -16.18 5.69 -4.32
N GLY A 134 -17.13 6.45 -3.80
CA GLY A 134 -16.91 7.37 -2.68
C GLY A 134 -18.04 7.32 -1.67
N TRP A 135 -17.69 7.42 -0.40
CA TRP A 135 -18.65 7.45 0.70
C TRP A 135 -18.73 8.83 1.33
N ASN A 136 -19.95 9.32 1.56
CA ASN A 136 -20.20 10.49 2.39
C ASN A 136 -21.51 10.28 3.17
N PRO A 137 -21.51 10.40 4.52
CA PRO A 137 -22.68 10.09 5.34
C PRO A 137 -23.88 11.01 5.09
N ALA A 138 -23.68 12.20 4.48
CA ALA A 138 -24.77 13.10 4.11
C ALA A 138 -25.51 12.66 2.83
N LEU A 139 -24.97 11.70 2.07
CA LEU A 139 -25.63 11.09 0.91
C LEU A 139 -26.23 9.74 1.26
N ASP A 140 -25.47 8.89 1.94
CA ASP A 140 -25.90 7.60 2.47
C ASP A 140 -25.05 7.22 3.69
N GLY A 141 -25.71 6.83 4.78
CA GLY A 141 -25.02 6.51 6.03
C GLY A 141 -24.16 5.24 5.97
N THR A 142 -24.49 4.29 5.10
CA THR A 142 -23.87 2.94 5.11
C THR A 142 -23.51 2.41 3.73
N HIS A 143 -23.67 3.19 2.65
CA HIS A 143 -23.34 2.74 1.30
C HIS A 143 -22.46 3.76 0.58
N ALA A 144 -21.34 3.30 0.01
CA ALA A 144 -20.57 4.11 -0.93
C ALA A 144 -21.31 4.23 -2.27
N ILE A 145 -20.94 5.24 -3.06
CA ILE A 145 -21.61 5.62 -4.32
C ILE A 145 -20.59 5.56 -5.44
N VAL A 146 -20.91 4.87 -6.53
CA VAL A 146 -20.04 4.76 -7.70
C VAL A 146 -19.81 6.14 -8.32
N ALA A 147 -18.54 6.49 -8.52
CA ALA A 147 -18.11 7.66 -9.28
C ALA A 147 -17.76 7.28 -10.73
N ILE A 148 -17.03 6.17 -10.90
CA ILE A 148 -16.56 5.63 -12.18
C ILE A 148 -16.79 4.12 -12.19
N ASP A 149 -17.24 3.58 -13.32
CA ASP A 149 -17.40 2.15 -13.57
C ASP A 149 -16.70 1.74 -14.86
N ASN A 150 -15.43 1.37 -14.74
CA ASN A 150 -14.59 0.86 -15.83
C ASN A 150 -14.56 -0.68 -15.85
N GLY A 151 -15.48 -1.34 -15.12
CA GLY A 151 -15.74 -2.77 -15.29
C GLY A 151 -16.54 -3.09 -16.56
N THR A 152 -17.03 -2.05 -17.24
CA THR A 152 -17.92 -2.17 -18.41
C THR A 152 -17.25 -1.88 -19.76
N THR A 153 -16.01 -1.39 -19.77
CA THR A 153 -15.23 -1.11 -20.98
C THR A 153 -14.88 -2.41 -21.74
N ASP A 154 -15.10 -2.40 -23.06
CA ASP A 154 -15.27 -3.57 -23.94
C ASP A 154 -14.24 -4.73 -23.81
N GLY A 155 -14.74 -5.97 -23.81
CA GLY A 155 -13.95 -7.19 -24.00
C GLY A 155 -13.12 -7.61 -22.77
N SER A 156 -11.99 -8.26 -23.01
CA SER A 156 -11.04 -8.70 -21.99
C SER A 156 -10.28 -7.56 -21.30
N ASN A 157 -10.58 -6.28 -21.59
CA ASN A 157 -9.82 -5.11 -21.14
C ASN A 157 -10.49 -4.38 -19.96
N ARG A 158 -11.20 -5.10 -19.08
CA ARG A 158 -11.74 -4.49 -17.85
C ARG A 158 -10.61 -3.96 -16.97
N ALA A 159 -10.85 -2.84 -16.29
CA ALA A 159 -9.91 -2.37 -15.28
C ALA A 159 -9.92 -3.33 -14.07
N ILE A 160 -8.74 -3.58 -13.50
CA ILE A 160 -8.59 -4.28 -12.21
C ILE A 160 -7.80 -3.36 -11.31
N TYR A 161 -8.49 -2.68 -10.39
CA TYR A 161 -7.86 -1.72 -9.49
C TYR A 161 -7.39 -2.39 -8.20
N LYS A 162 -6.10 -2.22 -7.87
CA LYS A 162 -5.48 -2.88 -6.71
C LYS A 162 -5.14 -1.91 -5.56
N GLY A 163 -4.88 -0.64 -5.86
CA GLY A 163 -4.50 0.38 -4.88
C GLY A 163 -4.80 1.81 -5.34
N ALA A 164 -4.87 2.75 -4.40
CA ALA A 164 -5.13 4.15 -4.69
C ALA A 164 -4.38 5.09 -3.73
N THR A 165 -3.99 6.27 -4.22
CA THR A 165 -3.48 7.37 -3.38
C THR A 165 -3.92 8.72 -3.94
N LEU A 166 -3.94 9.74 -3.07
CA LEU A 166 -4.11 11.14 -3.47
C LEU A 166 -2.75 11.84 -3.59
N GLY A 167 -2.67 12.85 -4.45
CA GLY A 167 -1.54 13.77 -4.49
C GLY A 167 -1.89 15.11 -5.10
N VAL A 168 -0.94 16.06 -5.01
CA VAL A 168 -1.12 17.43 -5.49
C VAL A 168 -0.04 17.76 -6.51
N ALA A 169 -0.43 18.21 -7.68
CA ALA A 169 0.48 18.74 -8.70
C ALA A 169 -0.06 20.04 -9.27
N ASN A 170 0.82 21.04 -9.42
CA ASN A 170 0.46 22.35 -9.96
C ASN A 170 -0.75 23.01 -9.28
N GLY A 171 -0.91 22.77 -7.97
CA GLY A 171 -2.04 23.30 -7.18
C GLY A 171 -3.37 22.54 -7.33
N HIS A 172 -3.41 21.46 -8.09
CA HIS A 172 -4.59 20.62 -8.29
C HIS A 172 -4.45 19.27 -7.60
N ASN A 173 -5.58 18.71 -7.15
CA ASN A 173 -5.62 17.39 -6.54
C ASN A 173 -5.87 16.30 -7.59
N PHE A 174 -5.16 15.19 -7.43
CA PHE A 174 -5.28 14.02 -8.29
C PHE A 174 -5.47 12.76 -7.46
N LEU A 175 -6.28 11.85 -7.99
CA LEU A 175 -6.39 10.48 -7.55
C LEU A 175 -5.60 9.60 -8.51
N PHE A 176 -4.68 8.82 -7.95
CA PHE A 176 -3.88 7.84 -8.67
C PHE A 176 -4.37 6.45 -8.32
N VAL A 177 -4.61 5.62 -9.33
CA VAL A 177 -5.16 4.26 -9.15
C VAL A 177 -4.32 3.27 -9.93
N THR A 178 -3.88 2.19 -9.30
CA THR A 178 -3.15 1.12 -10.00
C THR A 178 -4.12 0.28 -10.81
N ASN A 179 -4.02 0.30 -12.14
CA ASN A 179 -4.77 -0.61 -13.02
C ASN A 179 -3.86 -1.78 -13.37
N PHE A 180 -3.99 -2.86 -12.60
CA PHE A 180 -3.11 -4.03 -12.70
C PHE A 180 -3.24 -4.67 -14.09
N HIS A 181 -4.47 -4.96 -14.52
CA HIS A 181 -4.73 -5.57 -15.83
C HIS A 181 -4.11 -4.79 -16.99
N ALA A 182 -4.20 -3.47 -16.91
CA ALA A 182 -3.70 -2.59 -17.96
C ALA A 182 -2.21 -2.22 -17.83
N GLY A 183 -1.54 -2.62 -16.73
CA GLY A 183 -0.10 -2.42 -16.51
C GLY A 183 0.31 -0.96 -16.29
N ARG A 184 -0.58 -0.10 -15.77
CA ARG A 184 -0.33 1.34 -15.63
C ARG A 184 -1.06 1.95 -14.43
N VAL A 185 -0.57 3.08 -13.95
CA VAL A 185 -1.29 3.91 -12.98
C VAL A 185 -2.17 4.91 -13.74
N GLU A 186 -3.46 4.92 -13.43
CA GLU A 186 -4.44 5.87 -13.99
C GLU A 186 -4.56 7.10 -13.11
N THR A 187 -4.76 8.26 -13.73
CA THR A 187 -4.85 9.55 -13.03
C THR A 187 -6.21 10.19 -13.28
N TYR A 188 -6.89 10.55 -12.20
CA TYR A 188 -8.18 11.22 -12.21
C TYR A 188 -8.06 12.61 -11.55
N ASN A 189 -8.68 13.62 -12.14
CA ASN A 189 -8.72 14.97 -11.58
C ASN A 189 -9.77 15.09 -10.46
N GLU A 190 -9.87 16.30 -9.91
CA GLU A 190 -10.81 16.72 -8.85
C GLU A 190 -12.30 16.39 -9.10
N ASN A 191 -12.68 16.07 -10.34
CA ASN A 191 -14.04 15.70 -10.75
C ASN A 191 -14.16 14.25 -11.22
N PHE A 192 -13.20 13.38 -10.85
CA PHE A 192 -13.08 12.00 -11.34
C PHE A 192 -12.96 11.88 -12.87
N GLN A 193 -12.49 12.90 -13.56
CA GLN A 193 -12.25 12.80 -15.01
C GLN A 193 -10.83 12.29 -15.26
N PRO A 194 -10.65 11.32 -16.18
CA PRO A 194 -9.32 10.82 -16.53
C PRO A 194 -8.48 11.96 -17.15
N VAL A 195 -7.25 12.12 -16.67
CA VAL A 195 -6.33 13.20 -17.09
C VAL A 195 -5.42 12.75 -18.22
N ASN A 196 -4.93 11.51 -18.14
CA ASN A 196 -4.11 10.88 -19.17
C ASN A 196 -4.65 9.46 -19.43
N PRO A 197 -5.33 9.22 -20.56
CA PRO A 197 -5.88 7.90 -20.88
C PRO A 197 -4.83 6.77 -20.93
N GLY A 198 -3.57 7.10 -21.20
CA GLY A 198 -2.46 6.15 -21.20
C GLY A 198 -1.85 5.87 -19.82
N GLY A 199 -2.29 6.60 -18.78
CA GLY A 199 -1.70 6.54 -17.44
C GLY A 199 -0.21 6.85 -17.41
N PHE A 200 0.47 6.43 -16.34
CA PHE A 200 1.93 6.45 -16.25
C PHE A 200 2.47 5.13 -15.72
N VAL A 201 3.73 4.87 -16.05
CA VAL A 201 4.49 3.67 -15.67
C VAL A 201 5.98 3.98 -15.83
N ASP A 202 6.85 3.21 -15.18
CA ASP A 202 8.28 3.25 -15.47
C ASP A 202 8.52 2.83 -16.93
N PRO A 203 9.14 3.69 -17.77
CA PRO A 203 9.41 3.38 -19.16
C PRO A 203 10.37 2.20 -19.37
N ASN A 204 11.11 1.79 -18.33
CA ASN A 204 12.03 0.65 -18.33
C ASN A 204 11.54 -0.50 -17.44
N LEU A 205 10.26 -0.52 -17.06
CA LEU A 205 9.68 -1.64 -16.33
C LEU A 205 9.77 -2.92 -17.18
N PRO A 206 10.34 -4.02 -16.64
CA PRO A 206 10.36 -5.29 -17.36
C PRO A 206 8.95 -5.75 -17.74
N ALA A 207 8.83 -6.32 -18.94
CA ALA A 207 7.55 -6.80 -19.45
C ALA A 207 6.94 -7.86 -18.50
N GLY A 208 5.62 -7.79 -18.32
CA GLY A 208 4.87 -8.70 -17.45
C GLY A 208 4.68 -8.17 -16.03
N TYR A 209 5.32 -7.07 -15.63
CA TYR A 209 5.06 -6.44 -14.34
C TYR A 209 3.99 -5.35 -14.45
N ALA A 210 3.17 -5.21 -13.41
CA ALA A 210 2.08 -4.24 -13.34
C ALA A 210 2.00 -3.60 -11.94
N PRO A 211 1.48 -2.35 -11.85
CA PRO A 211 1.40 -1.66 -10.58
C PRO A 211 0.37 -2.34 -9.67
N PHE A 212 0.77 -2.63 -8.45
CA PHE A 212 0.03 -3.43 -7.47
C PHE A 212 -0.35 -2.54 -6.28
N GLY A 213 0.60 -2.22 -5.38
CA GLY A 213 0.43 -1.24 -4.31
C GLY A 213 0.88 0.17 -4.70
N ILE A 214 0.31 1.20 -4.05
CA ILE A 214 0.63 2.61 -4.33
C ILE A 214 0.40 3.49 -3.10
N HIS A 215 1.37 4.35 -2.76
CA HIS A 215 1.22 5.33 -1.69
C HIS A 215 1.92 6.65 -2.04
N ASN A 216 1.32 7.78 -1.65
CA ASN A 216 2.00 9.06 -1.67
C ASN A 216 2.79 9.24 -0.36
N LEU A 217 4.11 9.11 -0.45
CA LEU A 217 5.01 9.18 0.69
C LEU A 217 5.89 10.42 0.55
N ASN A 218 5.71 11.39 1.44
CA ASN A 218 6.42 12.68 1.44
C ASN A 218 6.36 13.44 0.09
N GLY A 219 5.22 13.38 -0.60
CA GLY A 219 5.01 14.12 -1.85
C GLY A 219 5.55 13.42 -3.10
N GLN A 220 6.02 12.18 -2.98
CA GLN A 220 6.34 11.31 -4.11
C GLN A 220 5.36 10.14 -4.13
N VAL A 221 4.93 9.74 -5.32
CA VAL A 221 4.07 8.56 -5.50
C VAL A 221 4.97 7.35 -5.64
N TYR A 222 5.01 6.51 -4.61
CA TYR A 222 5.70 5.22 -4.67
C TYR A 222 4.72 4.17 -5.17
N VAL A 223 5.18 3.36 -6.13
CA VAL A 223 4.39 2.30 -6.75
C VAL A 223 5.17 1.00 -6.62
N ALA A 224 4.54 0.00 -6.01
CA ALA A 224 5.04 -1.36 -5.98
C ALA A 224 4.49 -2.12 -7.20
N TYR A 225 5.34 -2.90 -7.86
CA TYR A 225 4.98 -3.66 -9.04
C TYR A 225 5.12 -5.15 -8.78
N ALA A 226 4.11 -5.93 -9.17
CA ALA A 226 4.13 -7.38 -9.11
C ALA A 226 4.10 -7.99 -10.52
N LEU A 227 4.65 -9.19 -10.64
CA LEU A 227 4.61 -9.96 -11.89
C LEU A 227 3.17 -10.43 -12.11
N GLN A 228 2.64 -10.29 -13.33
CA GLN A 228 1.30 -10.73 -13.68
C GLN A 228 1.26 -12.20 -14.08
N ASP A 229 0.14 -12.84 -13.80
CA ASP A 229 -0.22 -14.11 -14.41
C ASP A 229 -0.50 -13.95 -15.91
N SER A 230 -0.73 -15.07 -16.60
CA SER A 230 -0.99 -15.05 -18.05
C SER A 230 -2.26 -14.29 -18.45
N LYS A 231 -3.26 -14.20 -17.55
CA LYS A 231 -4.51 -13.48 -17.79
C LYS A 231 -4.43 -12.01 -17.41
N LYS A 232 -3.38 -11.60 -16.70
CA LYS A 232 -3.20 -10.26 -16.14
C LYS A 232 -4.27 -9.90 -15.11
N GLU A 233 -4.72 -10.89 -14.34
CA GLU A 233 -5.74 -10.69 -13.31
C GLU A 233 -5.11 -10.71 -11.91
N ASP A 234 -4.14 -11.60 -11.72
CA ASP A 234 -3.50 -11.85 -10.44
C ASP A 234 -1.98 -11.78 -10.53
N GLU A 235 -1.34 -11.59 -9.39
CA GLU A 235 0.10 -11.62 -9.26
C GLU A 235 0.67 -13.05 -9.23
N VAL A 236 1.92 -13.17 -9.67
CA VAL A 236 2.72 -14.38 -9.53
C VAL A 236 3.75 -14.14 -8.43
N ALA A 237 3.42 -14.61 -7.22
CA ALA A 237 4.35 -14.62 -6.10
C ALA A 237 5.62 -15.45 -6.41
N GLY A 238 6.74 -15.02 -5.86
CA GLY A 238 8.03 -15.67 -5.95
C GLY A 238 9.18 -14.75 -5.52
N PRO A 239 10.28 -15.31 -4.95
CA PRO A 239 11.46 -14.51 -4.62
C PRO A 239 11.98 -13.73 -5.82
N GLY A 240 12.13 -12.42 -5.67
CA GLY A 240 12.56 -11.51 -6.72
C GLY A 240 11.44 -11.06 -7.67
N ASN A 241 10.19 -11.51 -7.51
CA ASN A 241 9.08 -11.05 -8.35
C ASN A 241 8.53 -9.72 -7.82
N GLY A 242 9.31 -8.64 -7.98
CA GLY A 242 8.79 -7.31 -7.71
C GLY A 242 9.74 -6.17 -8.02
N PHE A 243 9.17 -4.98 -8.10
CA PHE A 243 9.88 -3.71 -8.16
C PHE A 243 9.20 -2.67 -7.28
N VAL A 244 9.93 -1.63 -6.90
CA VAL A 244 9.35 -0.41 -6.30
C VAL A 244 9.95 0.78 -7.03
N ASP A 245 9.08 1.65 -7.55
CA ASP A 245 9.47 2.89 -8.23
C ASP A 245 8.92 4.12 -7.50
N ALA A 246 9.54 5.26 -7.73
CA ALA A 246 9.05 6.55 -7.29
C ALA A 246 8.77 7.47 -8.48
N PHE A 247 7.63 8.16 -8.41
CA PHE A 247 7.15 9.15 -9.36
C PHE A 247 6.89 10.47 -8.65
N ASP A 248 6.88 11.58 -9.39
CA ASP A 248 6.29 12.81 -8.89
C ASP A 248 4.75 12.75 -8.96
N THR A 249 4.09 13.74 -8.36
CA THR A 249 2.62 13.86 -8.40
C THR A 249 2.07 14.32 -9.75
N SER A 250 2.91 14.53 -10.77
CA SER A 250 2.48 14.70 -12.16
C SER A 250 2.55 13.39 -12.95
N GLY A 251 3.00 12.29 -12.33
CA GLY A 251 3.17 10.99 -12.97
C GLY A 251 4.50 10.83 -13.71
N ASN A 252 5.46 11.74 -13.53
CA ASN A 252 6.78 11.59 -14.14
C ASN A 252 7.61 10.59 -13.33
N PHE A 253 8.23 9.64 -14.03
CA PHE A 253 9.16 8.70 -13.41
C PHE A 253 10.37 9.43 -12.83
N LEU A 254 10.65 9.22 -11.55
CA LEU A 254 11.83 9.78 -10.88
C LEU A 254 12.96 8.77 -10.85
N ARG A 255 12.68 7.56 -10.34
CA ARG A 255 13.68 6.49 -10.21
C ARG A 255 13.04 5.13 -9.91
N ARG A 256 13.79 4.08 -10.27
CA ARG A 256 13.66 2.74 -9.71
C ARG A 256 14.27 2.76 -8.31
N VAL A 257 13.47 2.43 -7.29
CA VAL A 257 13.92 2.36 -5.90
C VAL A 257 14.49 0.96 -5.61
N VAL A 258 13.71 -0.10 -5.82
CA VAL A 258 14.14 -1.48 -5.54
C VAL A 258 13.84 -2.37 -6.74
N SER A 259 14.78 -3.25 -7.08
CA SER A 259 14.61 -4.25 -8.14
C SER A 259 14.79 -5.66 -7.62
N ASN A 260 13.76 -6.49 -7.78
CA ASN A 260 13.79 -7.92 -7.48
C ASN A 260 14.33 -8.19 -6.05
N GLY A 261 15.28 -9.12 -5.90
CA GLY A 261 15.94 -9.42 -4.63
C GLY A 261 14.95 -9.95 -3.61
N ASN A 262 14.79 -9.22 -2.50
CA ASN A 262 13.89 -9.61 -1.41
C ASN A 262 12.42 -9.25 -1.68
N LEU A 263 12.10 -8.66 -2.84
CA LEU A 263 10.72 -8.38 -3.22
C LEU A 263 10.01 -9.64 -3.69
N ASN A 264 8.77 -9.82 -3.24
CA ASN A 264 7.91 -10.94 -3.60
C ASN A 264 6.45 -10.47 -3.62
N ALA A 265 5.96 -10.07 -4.80
CA ALA A 265 4.66 -9.42 -4.96
C ALA A 265 4.47 -8.26 -3.95
N PRO A 266 5.32 -7.22 -3.97
CA PRO A 266 5.26 -6.14 -2.98
C PRO A 266 3.98 -5.32 -3.15
N TRP A 267 3.31 -5.00 -2.03
CA TRP A 267 2.10 -4.17 -2.03
C TRP A 267 2.20 -3.02 -1.02
N GLY A 268 2.32 -3.34 0.28
CA GLY A 268 2.35 -2.33 1.35
C GLY A 268 3.61 -1.49 1.32
N LEU A 269 3.47 -0.17 1.36
CA LEU A 269 4.59 0.78 1.35
C LEU A 269 4.41 1.81 2.45
N ALA A 270 5.38 1.89 3.36
CA ALA A 270 5.36 2.82 4.48
C ALA A 270 6.71 3.48 4.70
N LEU A 271 6.71 4.78 5.00
CA LEU A 271 7.88 5.44 5.58
C LEU A 271 7.80 5.36 7.10
N VAL A 272 8.80 4.70 7.70
CA VAL A 272 8.93 4.52 9.14
C VAL A 272 10.33 4.98 9.52
N GLU A 273 10.41 6.03 10.34
CA GLU A 273 11.66 6.65 10.76
C GLU A 273 12.61 7.04 9.60
N GLY A 274 12.02 7.46 8.48
CA GLY A 274 12.76 7.85 7.27
C GLY A 274 13.27 6.68 6.43
N LYS A 275 13.00 5.44 6.82
CA LYS A 275 13.28 4.23 6.04
C LYS A 275 12.01 3.76 5.32
N LEU A 276 12.15 3.10 4.17
CA LEU A 276 11.04 2.57 3.39
C LEU A 276 10.80 1.10 3.74
N TRP A 277 9.71 0.83 4.45
CA TRP A 277 9.20 -0.51 4.67
C TRP A 277 8.39 -0.95 3.46
N VAL A 278 8.72 -2.14 2.95
CA VAL A 278 8.02 -2.80 1.85
C VAL A 278 7.46 -4.12 2.36
N GLY A 279 6.14 -4.20 2.46
CA GLY A 279 5.39 -5.42 2.77
C GLY A 279 5.23 -6.27 1.52
N ASN A 280 5.59 -7.55 1.62
CA ASN A 280 5.53 -8.51 0.53
C ASN A 280 4.31 -9.41 0.72
N PHE A 281 3.36 -9.37 -0.21
CA PHE A 281 2.19 -10.25 -0.16
C PHE A 281 2.62 -11.72 -0.25
N GLY A 282 3.53 -12.03 -1.18
CA GLY A 282 3.82 -13.41 -1.56
C GLY A 282 4.66 -14.22 -0.56
N ASP A 283 5.37 -13.58 0.37
CA ASP A 283 6.00 -14.30 1.49
C ASP A 283 5.71 -13.68 2.86
N GLY A 284 4.92 -12.62 2.94
CA GLY A 284 4.52 -11.99 4.19
C GLY A 284 5.59 -11.19 4.91
N LYS A 285 6.81 -11.09 4.39
CA LYS A 285 7.91 -10.39 5.07
C LYS A 285 7.86 -8.89 4.81
N ILE A 286 8.39 -8.16 5.78
CA ILE A 286 8.61 -6.72 5.67
C ILE A 286 10.11 -6.47 5.52
N ASN A 287 10.49 -5.88 4.40
CA ASN A 287 11.87 -5.53 4.10
C ASN A 287 12.05 -4.01 4.16
N ASN A 288 13.14 -3.57 4.75
CA ASN A 288 13.44 -2.18 5.01
C ASN A 288 14.55 -1.69 4.06
N TYR A 289 14.35 -0.52 3.46
CA TYR A 289 15.23 0.04 2.45
C TYR A 289 15.50 1.53 2.71
N ASP A 290 16.66 2.00 2.26
CA ASP A 290 16.87 3.43 2.09
C ASP A 290 15.99 3.94 0.94
N PRO A 291 15.06 4.89 1.17
CA PRO A 291 14.11 5.31 0.14
C PRO A 291 14.77 6.01 -1.04
N MET A 292 15.94 6.63 -0.87
CA MET A 292 16.61 7.39 -1.92
C MET A 292 17.44 6.48 -2.82
N THR A 293 18.24 5.62 -2.21
CA THR A 293 19.24 4.78 -2.90
C THR A 293 18.72 3.38 -3.21
N GLY A 294 17.66 2.93 -2.55
CA GLY A 294 17.17 1.56 -2.67
C GLY A 294 18.02 0.51 -1.95
N ALA A 295 19.02 0.94 -1.17
CA ALA A 295 19.87 0.03 -0.44
C ALA A 295 19.05 -0.77 0.58
N PHE A 296 19.17 -2.09 0.54
CA PHE A 296 18.58 -2.96 1.55
C PHE A 296 19.25 -2.72 2.90
N LEU A 297 18.44 -2.51 3.93
CA LEU A 297 18.91 -2.26 5.29
C LEU A 297 18.76 -3.54 6.12
N GLU A 298 17.56 -4.08 6.20
CA GLU A 298 17.23 -5.28 7.00
C GLU A 298 15.88 -5.87 6.59
N THR A 299 15.65 -7.12 7.00
CA THR A 299 14.31 -7.69 7.10
C THR A 299 13.87 -7.53 8.54
N LEU A 300 12.68 -6.97 8.78
CA LEU A 300 12.15 -6.82 10.14
C LEU A 300 12.14 -8.19 10.82
N SER A 301 12.64 -8.22 12.05
CA SER A 301 12.86 -9.46 12.78
C SER A 301 12.30 -9.36 14.19
N ARG A 302 11.89 -10.49 14.73
CA ARG A 302 11.49 -10.65 16.14
C ARG A 302 12.73 -10.69 17.03
N ALA A 303 12.52 -10.58 18.34
CA ALA A 303 13.60 -10.66 19.33
C ALA A 303 14.46 -11.95 19.26
N ASP A 304 13.91 -13.06 18.73
CA ASP A 304 14.62 -14.32 18.52
C ASP A 304 15.41 -14.39 17.19
N GLY A 305 15.39 -13.33 16.39
CA GLY A 305 16.07 -13.23 15.09
C GLY A 305 15.31 -13.85 13.92
N THR A 306 14.09 -14.38 14.14
CA THR A 306 13.26 -14.83 13.03
C THR A 306 12.57 -13.65 12.32
N PRO A 307 12.34 -13.71 10.99
CA PRO A 307 11.63 -12.65 10.29
C PRO A 307 10.23 -12.42 10.85
N LEU A 308 9.84 -11.14 10.97
CA LEU A 308 8.45 -10.77 11.17
C LEU A 308 7.70 -11.02 9.84
N GLN A 309 6.67 -11.86 9.91
CA GLN A 309 6.04 -12.45 8.72
C GLN A 309 4.54 -12.63 8.94
N PHE A 310 3.73 -12.21 7.97
CA PHE A 310 2.28 -12.32 7.96
C PHE A 310 1.80 -12.89 6.63
N ASP A 311 1.17 -14.06 6.64
CA ASP A 311 0.62 -14.68 5.42
C ASP A 311 -0.35 -13.73 4.70
N GLY A 312 -0.17 -13.53 3.39
CA GLY A 312 -0.99 -12.60 2.60
C GLY A 312 -0.93 -11.14 3.05
N LEU A 313 0.25 -10.64 3.43
CA LEU A 313 0.42 -9.25 3.90
C LEU A 313 0.04 -8.22 2.82
N TRP A 314 -0.93 -7.37 3.13
CA TRP A 314 -1.40 -6.28 2.27
C TRP A 314 -0.79 -4.94 2.68
N ASP A 315 -1.50 -4.14 3.49
CA ASP A 315 -1.15 -2.75 3.75
C ASP A 315 -0.30 -2.56 5.01
N LEU A 316 0.43 -1.44 5.04
CA LEU A 316 1.20 -0.94 6.17
C LEU A 316 0.83 0.53 6.41
N LEU A 317 0.25 0.82 7.57
CA LEU A 317 -0.22 2.16 7.92
C LEU A 317 0.45 2.66 9.21
N PRO A 318 1.52 3.48 9.11
CA PRO A 318 2.14 4.11 10.27
C PRO A 318 1.22 5.14 10.93
N LEU A 319 1.00 5.01 12.22
CA LEU A 319 0.33 5.99 13.07
C LEU A 319 1.10 6.12 14.41
N GLY A 320 0.63 7.00 15.30
CA GLY A 320 1.35 7.33 16.54
C GLY A 320 1.60 6.14 17.49
N GLY A 321 0.85 5.05 17.37
CA GLY A 321 1.02 3.85 18.21
C GLY A 321 1.92 2.75 17.61
N GLY A 322 2.34 2.87 16.34
CA GLY A 322 3.05 1.82 15.62
C GLY A 322 2.61 1.74 14.16
N VAL A 323 2.93 0.62 13.50
CA VAL A 323 2.55 0.37 12.11
C VAL A 323 1.43 -0.65 12.08
N TYR A 324 0.24 -0.22 11.69
CA TYR A 324 -0.88 -1.12 11.50
C TYR A 324 -0.68 -1.92 10.22
N PHE A 325 -1.20 -3.15 10.19
CA PHE A 325 -1.15 -3.99 9.02
C PHE A 325 -2.47 -4.72 8.80
N THR A 326 -2.69 -5.10 7.55
CA THR A 326 -3.77 -5.97 7.11
C THR A 326 -3.19 -7.17 6.37
N ALA A 327 -3.85 -8.32 6.47
CA ALA A 327 -3.42 -9.51 5.77
C ALA A 327 -4.60 -10.42 5.40
N GLY A 328 -4.58 -10.93 4.16
CA GLY A 328 -5.49 -11.97 3.65
C GLY A 328 -4.92 -13.35 3.93
N ILE A 329 -5.12 -13.84 5.15
CA ILE A 329 -4.52 -15.10 5.61
C ILE A 329 -5.25 -16.33 5.03
N ALA A 330 -4.54 -17.46 4.96
CA ALA A 330 -5.06 -18.74 4.50
C ALA A 330 -5.61 -18.68 3.07
N ASP A 331 -4.75 -18.24 2.14
CA ASP A 331 -5.09 -18.06 0.73
C ASP A 331 -6.28 -17.08 0.58
N GLU A 332 -6.19 -15.96 1.30
CA GLU A 332 -7.17 -14.88 1.29
C GLU A 332 -8.58 -15.24 1.77
N ALA A 333 -8.80 -16.46 2.25
CA ALA A 333 -10.11 -16.91 2.73
C ALA A 333 -10.54 -16.22 4.05
N HIS A 334 -9.59 -15.62 4.76
CA HIS A 334 -9.76 -15.01 6.07
C HIS A 334 -8.97 -13.71 6.20
N GLY A 335 -9.26 -12.93 7.24
CA GLY A 335 -8.62 -11.64 7.46
C GLY A 335 -7.91 -11.51 8.79
N LEU A 336 -6.87 -10.68 8.78
CA LEU A 336 -6.16 -10.22 9.96
C LEU A 336 -5.92 -8.71 9.89
N PHE A 337 -6.22 -8.01 10.97
CA PHE A 337 -5.81 -6.62 11.20
C PHE A 337 -5.04 -6.56 12.51
N GLY A 338 -3.88 -5.92 12.49
CA GLY A 338 -2.99 -5.88 13.64
C GLY A 338 -2.11 -4.66 13.68
N ILE A 339 -1.23 -4.63 14.68
CA ILE A 339 -0.26 -3.57 14.88
C ILE A 339 1.13 -4.17 15.13
N ILE A 340 2.15 -3.55 14.54
CA ILE A 340 3.57 -3.82 14.73
C ILE A 340 4.16 -2.71 15.58
N THR A 341 4.95 -3.08 16.58
CA THR A 341 5.67 -2.18 17.49
C THR A 341 7.13 -2.57 17.56
N GLU A 342 7.99 -1.59 17.68
CA GLU A 342 9.41 -1.80 17.99
C GLU A 342 9.58 -2.12 19.49
N ASP A 343 10.51 -3.04 19.81
CA ASP A 343 10.78 -3.56 21.16
C ASP A 343 11.85 -2.76 21.94
#